data_AF-A0ABC8B5C5-F1
#
_entry.id   AF-A0ABC8B5C5-F1
#
_cell.length_a   1.000
_cell.length_b   1.000
_cell.length_c   1.000
_cell.angle_alpha   90.00
_cell.angle_beta   90.00
_cell.angle_gamma   90.00
#
_symmetry.space_group_name_H-M   'P 1'
#
loop_
_entity.id
_entity.type
_entity.pdbx_description
1 polymer ?
#
loop_
_entity_poly.entity_id
_entity_poly.type
_entity_poly.pdbx_seq_one_letter_code
_entity_poly.pdbx_strand_id
1 'polypeptide(L)'
;MSDSWPRRRLLAILRGASEPLDAQELARVTGQHVTTVRFHLDVLTRESLVRQCQQPPRGRGRPRIGYTAVQRSVGYQELAQVLADQLGSDPRRRSEAAISAGRAWGAKLEAVDQPIESLEDAKDLTVTLMSELGFAPERDHASETEESALIRMTACPLRELARTHSEVVCGVHLGLMREVLDRNGGRESMNVRLHPFVEPELCVARLELLRDRTGDAAREEGQPVNTGEPRLATSPGRIAPQLRAATDPQLRNADAHLGKQSTNQW
;
A
#
# COMPACT_ATOMS: atom_id res chain seq x y z
N MET A 1 29.89 -17.08 5.87
CA MET A 1 30.30 -18.50 6.03
C MET A 1 30.25 -18.81 7.51
N SER A 2 29.29 -19.56 8.06
CA SER A 2 28.71 -20.80 7.57
C SER A 2 27.22 -20.85 7.89
N ASP A 3 26.39 -20.79 6.85
CA ASP A 3 24.94 -20.89 6.96
C ASP A 3 24.53 -22.37 7.02
N SER A 4 24.96 -23.07 8.07
CA SER A 4 24.71 -24.51 8.18
C SER A 4 23.23 -24.74 8.45
N TRP A 5 22.55 -25.50 7.59
CA TRP A 5 21.12 -25.87 7.72
C TRP A 5 20.66 -26.21 9.15
N PRO A 6 21.44 -26.94 9.98
CA PRO A 6 21.09 -27.19 11.38
C PRO A 6 20.91 -25.94 12.25
N ARG A 7 21.73 -24.90 12.07
CA ARG A 7 21.65 -23.62 12.82
C ARG A 7 20.41 -22.84 12.44
N ARG A 8 20.11 -22.75 11.14
CA ARG A 8 18.88 -22.10 10.63
C ARG A 8 17.63 -22.78 11.18
N ARG A 9 17.61 -24.11 11.17
CA ARG A 9 16.50 -24.90 11.72
C ARG A 9 16.31 -24.67 13.22
N LEU A 10 17.39 -24.68 14.01
CA LEU A 10 17.32 -24.40 15.45
C LEU A 10 16.82 -22.99 15.73
N LEU A 11 17.31 -21.98 14.99
CA LEU A 11 16.86 -20.60 15.13
C LEU A 11 15.38 -20.42 14.75
N ALA A 12 14.90 -21.10 13.70
CA ALA A 12 13.49 -21.08 13.31
C ALA A 12 12.58 -21.66 14.40
N ILE A 13 12.97 -22.80 15.00
CA ILE A 13 12.23 -23.40 16.13
C ILE A 13 12.19 -22.45 17.33
N LEU A 14 13.33 -21.87 17.69
CA LEU A 14 13.44 -20.92 18.81
C LEU A 14 12.68 -19.61 18.58
N ARG A 15 12.47 -19.20 17.31
CA ARG A 15 11.64 -18.03 16.96
C ARG A 15 10.14 -18.32 17.09
N GLY A 16 9.71 -19.55 16.86
CA GLY A 16 8.32 -19.98 16.99
C GLY A 16 7.91 -20.43 18.40
N ALA A 17 8.86 -20.53 19.34
CA ALA A 17 8.60 -20.96 20.71
C ALA A 17 8.21 -19.77 21.61
N SER A 18 7.11 -19.89 22.35
CA SER A 18 6.67 -18.91 23.34
C SER A 18 7.40 -19.00 24.68
N GLU A 19 8.02 -20.14 24.97
CA GLU A 19 8.82 -20.39 26.18
C GLU A 19 10.27 -20.75 25.81
N PRO A 20 11.25 -20.49 26.70
CA PRO A 20 12.62 -20.94 26.47
C PRO A 20 12.69 -22.48 26.39
N LEU A 21 13.38 -22.97 25.36
CA LEU A 21 13.57 -24.40 25.13
C LEU A 21 14.97 -24.85 25.56
N ASP A 22 15.07 -26.03 26.15
CA ASP A 22 16.37 -26.61 26.49
C ASP A 22 17.00 -27.39 25.33
N ALA A 23 18.30 -27.70 25.45
CA ALA A 23 19.02 -28.40 24.40
C ALA A 23 18.50 -29.84 24.13
N GLN A 24 17.85 -30.49 25.12
CA GLN A 24 17.28 -31.83 24.95
C GLN A 24 15.94 -31.78 24.20
N GLU A 25 15.12 -30.76 24.45
CA GLU A 25 13.90 -30.47 23.71
C GLU A 25 14.23 -30.20 22.25
N LEU A 26 15.20 -29.32 21.98
CA LEU A 26 15.66 -29.00 20.64
C LEU A 26 16.26 -30.23 19.92
N ALA A 27 17.00 -31.08 20.63
CA ALA A 27 17.52 -32.34 20.08
C ALA A 27 16.40 -33.29 19.64
N ARG A 28 15.36 -33.48 20.46
CA ARG A 28 14.19 -34.29 20.09
C ARG A 28 13.47 -33.74 18.86
N VAL A 29 13.20 -32.44 18.83
CA VAL A 29 12.44 -31.79 17.73
C VAL A 29 13.22 -31.82 16.42
N THR A 30 14.55 -31.72 16.49
CA THR A 30 15.40 -31.71 15.29
C THR A 30 15.89 -33.10 14.86
N GLY A 31 15.69 -34.13 15.68
CA GLY A 31 16.24 -35.46 15.45
C GLY A 31 17.78 -35.51 15.53
N GLN A 32 18.41 -34.49 16.10
CA GLN A 32 19.87 -34.38 16.19
C GLN A 32 20.37 -34.78 17.58
N HIS A 33 21.64 -35.18 17.66
CA HIS A 33 22.27 -35.47 18.94
C HIS A 33 22.44 -34.20 19.79
N VAL A 34 22.20 -34.29 21.10
CA VAL A 34 22.22 -33.14 22.02
C VAL A 34 23.55 -32.39 22.03
N THR A 35 24.68 -33.09 21.86
CA THR A 35 26.01 -32.46 21.78
C THR A 35 26.14 -31.57 20.54
N THR A 36 25.59 -32.00 19.39
CA THR A 36 25.59 -31.24 18.14
C THR A 36 24.71 -30.00 18.27
N VAL A 37 23.53 -30.15 18.89
CA VAL A 37 22.64 -29.03 19.19
C VAL A 37 23.32 -28.01 20.10
N ARG A 38 23.99 -28.45 21.17
CA ARG A 38 24.75 -27.56 22.06
C ARG A 38 25.85 -26.79 21.32
N PHE A 39 26.63 -27.47 20.47
CA PHE A 39 27.63 -26.82 19.65
C PHE A 39 27.02 -25.72 18.76
N HIS A 40 25.90 -26.00 18.11
CA HIS A 40 25.20 -25.00 17.30
C HIS A 40 24.63 -23.85 18.13
N LEU A 41 24.08 -24.13 19.32
CA LEU A 41 23.58 -23.11 20.25
C LEU A 41 24.70 -22.23 20.80
N ASP A 42 25.88 -22.77 21.07
CA ASP A 42 27.04 -22.00 21.51
C ASP A 42 27.49 -21.03 20.41
N VAL A 43 27.48 -21.48 19.15
CA VAL A 43 27.76 -20.60 18.00
C VAL A 43 26.70 -19.50 17.88
N LEU A 44 25.41 -19.86 17.92
CA LEU A 44 24.31 -18.89 17.85
C LEU A 44 24.30 -17.90 19.04
N THR A 45 24.75 -18.33 20.21
CA THR A 45 24.89 -17.49 21.40
C THR A 45 26.07 -16.52 21.25
N ARG A 46 27.22 -16.98 20.75
CA ARG A 46 28.36 -16.10 20.42
C ARG A 46 28.02 -15.06 19.35
N GLU A 47 27.19 -15.44 18.38
CA GLU A 47 26.67 -14.54 17.34
C GLU A 47 25.52 -13.64 17.83
N SER A 48 25.15 -13.70 19.12
CA SER A 48 24.06 -12.92 19.73
C SER A 48 22.68 -13.13 19.08
N LEU A 49 22.47 -14.25 18.40
CA LEU A 49 21.18 -14.64 17.79
C LEU A 49 20.28 -15.39 18.78
N VAL A 50 20.86 -15.97 19.83
CA VAL A 50 20.18 -16.70 20.89
C VAL A 50 20.71 -16.22 22.24
N ARG A 51 19.83 -16.10 23.23
CA ARG A 51 20.17 -15.81 24.63
C ARG A 51 19.95 -17.05 25.47
N GLN A 52 20.90 -17.27 26.38
CA GLN A 52 20.82 -18.28 27.40
C GLN A 52 20.11 -17.70 28.65
N CYS A 53 19.14 -18.44 29.20
CA CYS A 53 18.49 -18.13 30.48
C CYS A 53 18.53 -19.33 31.42
N GLN A 54 18.55 -19.07 32.72
CA GLN A 54 18.40 -20.13 33.73
C GLN A 54 16.91 -20.40 33.92
N GLN A 55 16.50 -21.65 33.76
CA GLN A 55 15.14 -22.08 34.01
C GLN A 55 15.05 -22.84 35.35
N PRO A 56 13.95 -22.66 36.09
CA PRO A 56 13.66 -23.47 37.27
C PRO A 56 13.70 -24.97 36.92
N PRO A 57 14.22 -25.83 37.81
CA PRO A 57 14.19 -27.27 37.60
C PRO A 57 12.74 -27.77 37.46
N ARG A 58 12.41 -28.49 36.38
CA ARG A 58 11.23 -29.38 36.36
C ARG A 58 11.56 -30.62 37.19
N GLY A 59 11.31 -30.57 38.50
CA GLY A 59 11.55 -31.64 39.48
C GLY A 59 12.77 -31.41 40.40
N ARG A 60 13.29 -32.48 41.03
CA ARG A 60 14.54 -32.42 41.83
C ARG A 60 15.75 -32.32 40.89
N GLY A 61 16.55 -31.26 40.98
CA GLY A 61 17.79 -31.14 40.20
C GLY A 61 18.37 -29.72 40.08
N ARG A 62 19.53 -29.62 39.41
CA ARG A 62 20.23 -28.36 39.10
C ARG A 62 19.39 -27.49 38.13
N PRO A 63 19.41 -26.15 38.25
CA PRO A 63 18.81 -25.25 37.26
C PRO A 63 19.20 -25.61 35.84
N ARG A 64 18.22 -25.58 34.93
CA ARG A 64 18.43 -25.93 33.52
C ARG A 64 18.77 -24.68 32.73
N ILE A 65 19.43 -24.90 31.60
CA ILE A 65 19.74 -23.84 30.66
C ILE A 65 18.66 -23.86 29.56
N GLY A 66 17.85 -22.81 29.54
CA GLY A 66 16.93 -22.52 28.45
C GLY A 66 17.56 -21.59 27.42
N TYR A 67 17.14 -21.74 26.17
CA TYR A 67 17.55 -20.89 25.06
C TYR A 67 16.33 -20.19 24.49
N THR A 68 16.48 -18.90 24.21
CA THR A 68 15.46 -18.08 23.55
C THR A 68 16.11 -17.34 22.40
N ALA A 69 15.46 -17.28 21.24
CA ALA A 69 15.95 -16.44 20.15
C ALA A 69 16.00 -14.98 20.64
N VAL A 70 17.12 -14.30 20.42
CA VAL A 70 17.18 -12.86 20.61
C VAL A 70 16.32 -12.26 19.50
N GLN A 71 15.11 -11.83 19.83
CA GLN A 71 14.28 -10.99 18.99
C GLN A 71 14.96 -9.61 18.89
N ARG A 72 16.07 -9.51 18.15
CA ARG A 72 16.68 -8.24 17.78
C ARG A 72 16.28 -7.92 16.36
N SER A 73 15.10 -7.33 16.25
CA SER A 73 14.78 -6.41 15.19
C SER A 73 13.73 -5.49 15.77
N VAL A 74 13.95 -4.17 15.69
CA VAL A 74 12.81 -3.28 15.45
C VAL A 74 12.07 -3.94 14.30
N GLY A 75 10.85 -4.40 14.54
CA GLY A 75 10.12 -5.11 13.50
C GLY A 75 10.09 -4.20 12.28
N TYR A 76 10.29 -4.74 11.07
CA TYR A 76 10.14 -3.92 9.85
C TYR A 76 8.80 -3.16 9.85
N GLN A 77 7.79 -3.70 10.54
CA GLN A 77 6.51 -3.05 10.84
C GLN A 77 6.64 -1.80 11.72
N GLU A 78 7.38 -1.86 12.83
CA GLU A 78 7.59 -0.70 13.73
C GLU A 78 8.38 0.40 13.02
N LEU A 79 9.40 0.04 12.24
CA LEU A 79 10.14 1.00 11.42
C LEU A 79 9.24 1.61 10.34
N ALA A 80 8.46 0.79 9.63
CA ALA A 80 7.55 1.26 8.60
C ALA A 80 6.45 2.16 9.17
N GLN A 81 5.98 1.88 10.39
CA GLN A 81 5.05 2.70 11.15
C GLN A 81 5.64 4.09 11.44
N VAL A 82 6.85 4.15 12.02
CA VAL A 82 7.55 5.42 12.28
C VAL A 82 7.76 6.22 11.00
N LEU A 83 8.14 5.57 9.90
CA LEU A 83 8.34 6.24 8.61
C LEU A 83 7.01 6.76 8.03
N ALA A 84 5.93 5.97 8.14
CA ALA A 84 4.59 6.37 7.70
C ALA A 84 4.08 7.61 8.45
N ASP A 85 4.35 7.70 9.75
CA ASP A 85 4.00 8.86 10.58
C ASP A 85 4.77 10.12 10.19
N GLN A 86 5.96 10.00 9.59
CA GLN A 86 6.78 11.13 9.14
C GLN A 86 6.44 11.62 7.72
N LEU A 87 5.59 10.92 6.95
CA LEU A 87 5.23 11.33 5.58
C LEU A 87 4.35 12.59 5.51
N GLY A 88 3.88 13.09 6.65
CA GLY A 88 3.13 14.34 6.74
C GLY A 88 2.03 14.27 7.80
N SER A 89 1.58 15.44 8.23
CA SER A 89 0.55 15.59 9.26
C SER A 89 -0.89 15.41 8.76
N ASP A 90 -1.10 15.42 7.44
CA ASP A 90 -2.43 15.29 6.82
C ASP A 90 -2.49 14.04 5.91
N PRO A 91 -3.58 13.24 5.95
CA PRO A 91 -3.72 12.04 5.15
C PRO A 91 -3.56 12.23 3.64
N ARG A 92 -3.95 13.38 3.07
CA ARG A 92 -3.81 13.61 1.62
C ARG A 92 -2.35 13.72 1.22
N ARG A 93 -1.57 14.50 1.98
CA ARG A 93 -0.12 14.64 1.75
C ARG A 93 0.61 13.31 1.91
N ARG A 94 0.24 12.52 2.92
CA ARG A 94 0.79 11.16 3.10
C ARG A 94 0.47 10.28 1.89
N SER A 95 -0.76 10.33 1.38
CA SER A 95 -1.16 9.57 0.19
C SER A 95 -0.39 9.98 -1.07
N GLU A 96 -0.23 11.29 -1.32
CA GLU A 96 0.53 11.80 -2.46
C GLU A 96 2.00 11.37 -2.41
N ALA A 97 2.64 11.51 -1.24
CA ALA A 97 4.02 11.08 -1.03
C ALA A 97 4.17 9.55 -1.19
N ALA A 98 3.22 8.78 -0.68
CA ALA A 98 3.18 7.33 -0.82
C ALA A 98 3.00 6.88 -2.28
N ILE A 99 2.12 7.53 -3.05
CA ILE A 99 1.96 7.28 -4.49
C ILE A 99 3.26 7.60 -5.23
N SER A 100 3.91 8.72 -4.91
CA SER A 100 5.21 9.06 -5.51
C SER A 100 6.29 8.03 -5.17
N ALA A 101 6.33 7.54 -3.93
CA ALA A 101 7.25 6.49 -3.51
C ALA A 101 6.97 5.17 -4.23
N GLY A 102 5.70 4.80 -4.38
CA GLY A 102 5.27 3.64 -5.15
C GLY A 102 5.69 3.71 -6.60
N ARG A 103 5.54 4.87 -7.25
CA ARG A 103 6.04 5.09 -8.61
C ARG A 103 7.56 4.95 -8.70
N ALA A 104 8.29 5.60 -7.80
CA ALA A 104 9.74 5.49 -7.76
C ALA A 104 10.24 4.06 -7.51
N TRP A 105 9.47 3.24 -6.77
CA TRP A 105 9.74 1.82 -6.59
C TRP A 105 9.45 1.02 -7.86
N GLY A 106 8.30 1.25 -8.50
CA GLY A 106 7.93 0.58 -9.75
C GLY A 106 8.90 0.85 -10.89
N ALA A 107 9.50 2.04 -10.95
CA ALA A 107 10.54 2.38 -11.91
C ALA A 107 11.85 1.57 -11.72
N LYS A 108 12.09 1.02 -10.52
CA LYS A 108 13.29 0.24 -10.17
C LYS A 108 13.10 -1.27 -10.27
N LEU A 109 11.86 -1.75 -10.39
CA LEU A 109 11.62 -3.18 -10.60
C LEU A 109 12.16 -3.60 -11.96
N GLU A 110 12.70 -4.82 -12.02
CA GLU A 110 13.08 -5.45 -13.28
C GLU A 110 11.90 -5.37 -14.25
N ALA A 111 12.19 -5.01 -15.49
CA ALA A 111 11.15 -4.70 -16.45
C ALA A 111 10.35 -5.97 -16.76
N VAL A 112 9.07 -5.97 -16.37
CA VAL A 112 8.06 -6.81 -17.03
C VAL A 112 7.67 -6.05 -18.29
N ASP A 113 8.35 -6.38 -19.38
CA ASP A 113 8.19 -5.72 -20.68
C ASP A 113 7.03 -6.38 -21.43
N GLN A 114 5.81 -5.96 -21.09
CA GLN A 114 4.56 -6.48 -21.62
C GLN A 114 3.71 -5.31 -22.11
N PRO A 115 3.71 -5.03 -23.43
CA PRO A 115 2.90 -3.95 -23.99
C PRO A 115 1.42 -4.11 -23.62
N ILE A 116 0.79 -3.02 -23.19
CA ILE A 116 -0.63 -2.96 -22.88
C ILE A 116 -1.38 -2.40 -24.09
N GLU A 117 -2.08 -3.26 -24.81
CA GLU A 117 -2.94 -2.89 -25.93
C GLU A 117 -4.43 -3.02 -25.55
N SER A 118 -4.73 -3.81 -24.53
CA SER A 118 -6.08 -4.15 -24.10
C SER A 118 -6.24 -4.14 -22.57
N LEU A 119 -7.48 -4.19 -22.12
CA LEU A 119 -7.80 -4.35 -20.69
C LEU A 119 -7.27 -5.70 -20.16
N GLU A 120 -7.22 -6.75 -20.99
CA GLU A 120 -6.70 -8.05 -20.58
C GLU A 120 -5.20 -8.00 -20.31
N ASP A 121 -4.42 -7.31 -21.15
CA ASP A 121 -2.98 -7.15 -20.93
C ASP A 121 -2.70 -6.40 -19.61
N ALA A 122 -3.48 -5.35 -19.33
CA ALA A 122 -3.39 -4.60 -18.07
C ALA A 122 -3.74 -5.48 -16.86
N LYS A 123 -4.73 -6.37 -16.98
CA LYS A 123 -5.09 -7.34 -15.93
C LYS A 123 -3.98 -8.35 -15.71
N ASP A 124 -3.46 -8.96 -16.78
CA ASP A 124 -2.40 -9.95 -16.75
C ASP A 124 -1.15 -9.41 -16.06
N LEU A 125 -0.72 -8.21 -16.46
CA LEU A 125 0.42 -7.53 -15.87
C LEU A 125 0.19 -7.21 -14.39
N THR A 126 -0.99 -6.68 -14.04
CA THR A 126 -1.32 -6.34 -12.65
C THR A 126 -1.37 -7.59 -11.76
N VAL A 127 -1.98 -8.68 -12.24
CA VAL A 127 -2.06 -9.97 -11.51
C VAL A 127 -0.67 -10.57 -11.33
N THR A 128 0.17 -10.53 -12.37
CA THR A 128 1.54 -11.07 -12.30
C THR A 128 2.36 -10.32 -11.26
N LEU A 129 2.45 -8.99 -11.38
CA LEU A 129 3.19 -8.12 -10.46
C LEU A 129 2.74 -8.32 -9.00
N MET A 130 1.43 -8.36 -8.77
CA MET A 130 0.90 -8.41 -7.42
C MET A 130 1.00 -9.80 -6.80
N SER A 131 1.01 -10.85 -7.62
CA SER A 131 1.32 -12.21 -7.19
C SER A 131 2.78 -12.32 -6.71
N GLU A 132 3.72 -11.77 -7.47
CA GLU A 132 5.15 -11.77 -7.13
C GLU A 132 5.45 -11.04 -5.82
N LEU A 133 4.71 -9.96 -5.56
CA LEU A 133 4.80 -9.20 -4.31
C LEU A 133 4.01 -9.84 -3.15
N GLY A 134 3.32 -10.96 -3.39
CA GLY A 134 2.66 -11.76 -2.37
C GLY A 134 1.27 -11.28 -1.96
N PHE A 135 0.58 -10.49 -2.79
CA PHE A 135 -0.76 -9.95 -2.49
C PHE A 135 -1.91 -10.92 -2.75
N ALA A 136 -1.64 -12.08 -3.38
CA ALA A 136 -2.62 -13.05 -3.84
C ALA A 136 -3.79 -12.40 -4.62
N PRO A 137 -3.51 -11.84 -5.81
CA PRO A 137 -4.54 -11.25 -6.65
C PRO A 137 -5.45 -12.31 -7.27
N GLU A 138 -6.76 -12.06 -7.26
CA GLU A 138 -7.80 -12.88 -7.89
C GLU A 138 -8.62 -12.00 -8.84
N ARG A 139 -8.89 -12.49 -10.05
CA ARG A 139 -9.74 -11.79 -11.03
C ARG A 139 -11.19 -11.96 -10.62
N ASP A 140 -11.95 -10.87 -10.63
CA ASP A 140 -13.41 -10.92 -10.49
C ASP A 140 -14.06 -10.82 -11.86
N HIS A 141 -14.33 -12.00 -12.44
CA HIS A 141 -15.00 -12.12 -13.74
C HIS A 141 -16.51 -11.79 -13.69
N ALA A 142 -17.13 -11.81 -12.50
CA ALA A 142 -18.57 -11.57 -12.38
C ALA A 142 -18.92 -10.07 -12.51
N SER A 143 -18.00 -9.20 -12.08
CA SER A 143 -18.15 -7.75 -12.12
C SER A 143 -17.44 -7.10 -13.32
N GLU A 144 -16.90 -7.92 -14.23
CA GLU A 144 -16.12 -7.47 -15.38
C GLU A 144 -17.03 -6.91 -16.50
N THR A 145 -16.60 -5.81 -17.10
CA THR A 145 -17.23 -5.23 -18.30
C THR A 145 -16.17 -5.04 -19.38
N GLU A 146 -16.60 -4.71 -20.61
CA GLU A 146 -15.66 -4.40 -21.70
C GLU A 146 -14.67 -3.27 -21.37
N GLU A 147 -15.01 -2.42 -20.41
CA GLU A 147 -14.25 -1.19 -20.10
C GLU A 147 -13.66 -1.16 -18.71
N SER A 148 -14.02 -2.13 -17.86
CA SER A 148 -13.58 -2.13 -16.48
C SER A 148 -13.43 -3.54 -15.93
N ALA A 149 -12.35 -3.76 -15.20
CA ALA A 149 -12.11 -5.01 -14.50
C ALA A 149 -11.79 -4.77 -13.03
N LEU A 150 -12.17 -5.73 -12.18
CA LEU A 150 -11.85 -5.73 -10.76
C LEU A 150 -10.86 -6.86 -10.46
N ILE A 151 -9.82 -6.52 -9.70
CA ILE A 151 -8.82 -7.45 -9.18
C ILE A 151 -8.89 -7.39 -7.66
N ARG A 152 -9.23 -8.51 -7.05
CA ARG A 152 -9.32 -8.71 -5.60
C ARG A 152 -7.95 -9.05 -5.05
N MET A 153 -7.55 -8.40 -3.97
CA MET A 153 -6.32 -8.69 -3.24
C MET A 153 -6.67 -9.30 -1.89
N THR A 154 -6.38 -10.58 -1.69
CA THR A 154 -6.78 -11.34 -0.50
C THR A 154 -5.67 -11.47 0.55
N ALA A 155 -4.42 -11.20 0.19
CA ALA A 155 -3.28 -11.42 1.07
C ALA A 155 -2.31 -10.23 1.16
N CYS A 156 -2.72 -9.07 1.70
CA CYS A 156 -1.77 -7.98 1.95
C CYS A 156 -0.67 -8.38 2.97
N PRO A 157 0.63 -8.34 2.62
CA PRO A 157 1.74 -8.66 3.54
C PRO A 157 1.94 -7.61 4.64
N LEU A 158 1.51 -6.37 4.38
CA LEU A 158 1.62 -5.23 5.29
C LEU A 158 0.30 -4.88 5.97
N ARG A 159 -0.61 -5.84 6.12
CA ARG A 159 -2.00 -5.60 6.55
C ARG A 159 -2.11 -4.85 7.86
N GLU A 160 -1.29 -5.21 8.84
CA GLU A 160 -1.32 -4.58 10.15
C GLU A 160 -1.03 -3.08 10.06
N LEU A 161 0.00 -2.71 9.30
CA LEU A 161 0.32 -1.31 9.03
C LEU A 161 -0.76 -0.63 8.18
N ALA A 162 -1.35 -1.35 7.22
CA ALA A 162 -2.40 -0.79 6.37
C ALA A 162 -3.69 -0.47 7.16
N ARG A 163 -3.97 -1.16 8.27
CA ARG A 163 -5.15 -0.87 9.11
C ARG A 163 -5.08 0.53 9.74
N THR A 164 -3.88 0.99 10.08
CA THR A 164 -3.65 2.31 10.68
C THR A 164 -3.22 3.37 9.65
N HIS A 165 -2.50 2.97 8.61
CA HIS A 165 -1.93 3.83 7.56
C HIS A 165 -2.29 3.35 6.16
N SER A 166 -3.58 3.18 5.89
CA SER A 166 -4.09 2.73 4.58
C SER A 166 -3.64 3.66 3.45
N GLU A 167 -3.64 4.97 3.67
CA GLU A 167 -3.23 5.98 2.70
C GLU A 167 -1.75 5.86 2.31
N VAL A 168 -0.91 5.33 3.20
CA VAL A 168 0.51 5.09 2.92
C VAL A 168 0.68 3.75 2.22
N VAL A 169 0.25 2.65 2.82
CA VAL A 169 0.47 1.31 2.27
C VAL A 169 -0.25 1.16 0.93
N CYS A 170 -1.54 1.50 0.87
CA CYS A 170 -2.32 1.42 -0.36
C CYS A 170 -1.92 2.50 -1.36
N GLY A 171 -1.43 3.67 -0.90
CA GLY A 171 -0.84 4.69 -1.76
C GLY A 171 0.39 4.19 -2.50
N VAL A 172 1.30 3.50 -1.80
CA VAL A 172 2.49 2.87 -2.41
C VAL A 172 2.07 1.83 -3.46
N HIS A 173 1.11 0.95 -3.15
CA HIS A 173 0.64 -0.05 -4.12
C HIS A 173 -0.01 0.60 -5.35
N LEU A 174 -0.79 1.66 -5.15
CA LEU A 174 -1.41 2.41 -6.25
C LEU A 174 -0.36 3.09 -7.13
N GLY A 175 0.63 3.73 -6.53
CA GLY A 175 1.75 4.32 -7.27
C GLY A 175 2.54 3.30 -8.07
N LEU A 176 2.76 2.12 -7.47
CA LEU A 176 3.42 1.00 -8.12
C LEU A 176 2.65 0.51 -9.35
N MET A 177 1.34 0.21 -9.20
CA MET A 177 0.49 -0.22 -10.32
C MET A 177 0.50 0.81 -11.44
N ARG A 178 0.31 2.08 -11.11
CA ARG A 178 0.31 3.16 -12.10
C ARG A 178 1.63 3.23 -12.86
N GLU A 179 2.75 3.10 -12.18
CA GLU A 179 4.05 3.15 -12.86
C GLU A 179 4.26 1.99 -13.81
N VAL A 180 3.92 0.77 -13.37
CA VAL A 180 4.09 -0.42 -14.19
C VAL A 180 3.15 -0.41 -15.40
N LEU A 181 1.91 0.06 -15.24
CA LEU A 181 0.98 0.25 -16.35
C LEU A 181 1.46 1.37 -17.29
N ASP A 182 1.88 2.52 -16.76
CA ASP A 182 2.33 3.66 -17.56
C ASP A 182 3.55 3.31 -18.44
N ARG A 183 4.52 2.59 -17.88
CA ARG A 183 5.75 2.18 -18.58
C ARG A 183 5.49 1.19 -19.72
N ASN A 184 4.42 0.42 -19.61
CA ASN A 184 4.01 -0.58 -20.59
C ASN A 184 2.98 -0.02 -21.61
N GLY A 185 2.87 1.31 -21.73
CA GLY A 185 2.01 1.96 -22.73
C GLY A 185 0.58 2.27 -22.24
N GLY A 186 0.24 1.93 -21.01
CA GLY A 186 -1.09 2.14 -20.43
C GLY A 186 -1.40 3.58 -19.98
N ARG A 187 -0.45 4.53 -20.07
CA ARG A 187 -0.56 5.88 -19.47
C ARG A 187 -1.81 6.65 -19.90
N GLU A 188 -2.17 6.56 -21.18
CA GLU A 188 -3.28 7.32 -21.77
C GLU A 188 -4.54 6.48 -21.96
N SER A 189 -4.40 5.15 -21.95
CA SER A 189 -5.47 4.19 -22.23
C SER A 189 -6.04 3.53 -20.99
N MET A 190 -5.33 3.56 -19.85
CA MET A 190 -5.72 2.84 -18.63
C MET A 190 -5.67 3.72 -17.39
N ASN A 191 -6.72 3.62 -16.58
CA ASN A 191 -6.75 4.17 -15.23
C ASN A 191 -6.84 3.04 -14.21
N VAL A 192 -6.13 3.19 -13.10
CA VAL A 192 -6.20 2.28 -11.95
C VAL A 192 -6.55 3.03 -10.67
N ARG A 193 -7.46 2.45 -9.91
CA ARG A 193 -7.84 2.88 -8.55
C ARG A 193 -7.73 1.71 -7.60
N LEU A 194 -7.39 2.00 -6.35
CA LEU A 194 -7.33 1.00 -5.29
C LEU A 194 -8.33 1.36 -4.20
N HIS A 195 -9.22 0.41 -3.88
CA HIS A 195 -10.22 0.50 -2.84
C HIS A 195 -9.77 -0.38 -1.67
N PRO A 196 -9.20 0.23 -0.61
CA PRO A 196 -8.69 -0.53 0.53
C PRO A 196 -9.83 -1.00 1.43
N PHE A 197 -9.68 -2.19 2.01
CA PHE A 197 -10.58 -2.74 3.04
C PHE A 197 -12.07 -2.70 2.67
N VAL A 198 -12.42 -3.09 1.45
CA VAL A 198 -13.84 -3.31 1.07
C VAL A 198 -14.47 -4.42 1.93
N GLU A 199 -13.63 -5.34 2.41
CA GLU A 199 -13.90 -6.26 3.52
C GLU A 199 -12.65 -6.30 4.43
N PRO A 200 -12.72 -6.86 5.65
CA PRO A 200 -11.61 -6.81 6.62
C PRO A 200 -10.26 -7.34 6.13
N GLU A 201 -10.27 -8.22 5.13
CA GLU A 201 -9.09 -8.85 4.52
C GLU A 201 -9.00 -8.65 3.01
N LEU A 202 -9.85 -7.78 2.43
CA LEU A 202 -9.98 -7.63 0.98
C LEU A 202 -9.75 -6.18 0.56
N CYS A 203 -8.84 -5.98 -0.38
CA CYS A 203 -8.74 -4.75 -1.16
C CYS A 203 -9.13 -5.04 -2.61
N VAL A 204 -9.63 -4.04 -3.33
CA VAL A 204 -10.00 -4.17 -4.75
C VAL A 204 -9.27 -3.14 -5.58
N ALA A 205 -8.46 -3.58 -6.54
CA ALA A 205 -7.96 -2.74 -7.61
C ALA A 205 -8.98 -2.72 -8.74
N ARG A 206 -9.36 -1.53 -9.19
CA ARG A 206 -10.26 -1.30 -10.32
C ARG A 206 -9.46 -0.73 -11.47
N LEU A 207 -9.44 -1.46 -12.58
CA LEU A 207 -8.86 -1.05 -13.85
C LEU A 207 -9.98 -0.54 -14.74
N GLU A 208 -9.75 0.57 -15.45
CA GLU A 208 -10.71 1.19 -16.35
C GLU A 208 -10.02 1.66 -17.63
N LEU A 209 -10.62 1.36 -18.78
CA LEU A 209 -10.24 1.95 -20.06
C LEU A 209 -10.57 3.45 -20.05
N LEU A 210 -9.59 4.26 -20.41
CA LEU A 210 -9.77 5.68 -20.68
C LEU A 210 -10.21 5.81 -22.14
N ARG A 211 -11.52 5.99 -22.37
CA ARG A 211 -12.01 6.36 -23.71
C ARG A 211 -11.42 7.70 -24.12
N ASP A 212 -10.89 7.74 -25.33
CA ASP A 212 -10.52 8.99 -25.98
C ASP A 212 -11.79 9.82 -26.19
N ARG A 213 -12.05 10.78 -25.29
CA ARG A 213 -13.20 11.69 -25.38
C ARG A 213 -13.15 12.58 -26.64
N THR A 214 -12.08 12.49 -27.41
CA THR A 214 -11.84 13.28 -28.62
C THR A 214 -12.62 12.77 -29.85
N GLY A 215 -13.16 11.54 -29.82
CA GLY A 215 -13.90 10.95 -30.95
C GLY A 215 -15.42 11.18 -30.98
N ASP A 216 -16.04 11.58 -29.86
CA ASP A 216 -17.51 11.71 -29.77
C ASP A 216 -18.03 13.08 -30.24
N ALA A 217 -17.20 14.12 -30.17
CA ALA A 217 -17.53 15.45 -30.70
C ALA A 217 -17.59 15.49 -32.25
N ALA A 218 -16.92 14.56 -32.93
CA ALA A 218 -16.91 14.48 -34.40
C ALA A 218 -18.14 13.74 -34.98
N ARG A 219 -19.00 13.14 -34.15
CA ARG A 219 -20.20 12.42 -34.59
C ARG A 219 -21.50 13.24 -34.54
N GLU A 220 -21.48 14.43 -33.93
CA GLU A 220 -22.63 15.35 -33.91
C GLU A 220 -22.62 16.41 -35.04
N GLU A 221 -21.50 16.61 -35.75
CA GLU A 221 -21.44 17.49 -36.93
C GLU A 221 -21.68 16.70 -38.23
N GLY A 222 -22.88 16.13 -38.35
CA GLY A 222 -23.28 15.31 -39.49
C GLY A 222 -24.76 15.43 -39.85
N GLN A 223 -25.39 16.56 -39.58
CA GLN A 223 -26.75 16.83 -40.04
C GLN A 223 -26.73 17.81 -41.24
N PRO A 224 -27.17 17.41 -42.44
CA PRO A 224 -27.09 18.26 -43.61
C PRO A 224 -28.04 19.46 -43.48
N VAL A 225 -27.47 20.66 -43.64
CA VAL A 225 -28.18 21.93 -43.85
C VAL A 225 -29.11 21.78 -45.06
N ASN A 226 -30.42 21.81 -44.81
CA ASN A 226 -31.42 21.94 -45.85
C ASN A 226 -31.64 23.43 -46.14
N THR A 227 -31.19 23.86 -47.32
CA THR A 227 -31.34 25.22 -47.84
C THR A 227 -32.80 25.41 -48.28
N GLY A 228 -33.63 25.98 -47.40
CA GLY A 228 -34.99 26.43 -47.69
C GLY A 228 -35.20 27.85 -47.15
N GLU A 229 -35.52 28.78 -48.04
CA GLU A 229 -35.65 30.23 -47.86
C GLU A 229 -36.41 30.69 -46.60
N PRO A 230 -36.00 31.81 -45.95
CA PRO A 230 -36.77 32.39 -44.85
C PRO A 230 -37.84 33.36 -45.37
N ARG A 231 -39.12 33.05 -45.16
CA ARG A 231 -40.21 34.02 -45.31
C ARG A 231 -40.36 34.84 -44.02
N LEU A 232 -40.28 36.17 -44.17
CA LEU A 232 -40.60 37.18 -43.16
C LEU A 232 -42.03 37.00 -42.61
N ALA A 233 -42.19 37.09 -41.29
CA ALA A 233 -43.38 37.71 -40.68
C ALA A 233 -43.11 38.19 -39.23
N THR A 234 -42.93 39.51 -39.12
CA THR A 234 -43.52 40.47 -38.17
C THR A 234 -43.55 40.18 -36.66
N SER A 235 -42.78 40.98 -35.90
CA SER A 235 -43.07 41.37 -34.51
C SER A 235 -44.23 42.37 -34.41
N PRO A 236 -44.90 42.41 -33.24
CA PRO A 236 -44.80 43.59 -32.37
C PRO A 236 -44.53 43.14 -30.91
N GLY A 237 -43.88 43.86 -30.01
CA GLY A 237 -43.36 45.22 -29.96
C GLY A 237 -43.25 45.60 -28.48
N ARG A 238 -42.08 46.12 -28.06
CA ARG A 238 -41.77 46.92 -26.83
C ARG A 238 -42.13 46.24 -25.48
N ILE A 239 -41.30 46.24 -24.44
CA ILE A 239 -40.90 47.38 -23.60
C ILE A 239 -39.63 46.96 -22.82
N ALA A 240 -38.64 47.86 -22.74
CA ALA A 240 -37.66 47.95 -21.65
C ALA A 240 -37.84 49.37 -21.02
N PRO A 241 -37.25 49.77 -19.87
CA PRO A 241 -36.09 49.18 -19.18
C PRO A 241 -36.19 49.21 -17.63
N GLN A 242 -35.15 48.76 -16.91
CA GLN A 242 -34.32 49.66 -16.09
C GLN A 242 -33.25 48.92 -15.25
N LEU A 243 -32.05 49.49 -15.33
CA LEU A 243 -30.88 49.26 -14.48
C LEU A 243 -31.16 49.59 -13.02
N ARG A 244 -30.55 48.84 -12.09
CA ARG A 244 -29.88 49.43 -10.92
C ARG A 244 -28.60 48.68 -10.59
N ALA A 245 -27.52 49.47 -10.53
CA ALA A 245 -26.23 49.18 -9.96
C ALA A 245 -26.24 49.38 -8.43
N ALA A 246 -25.06 49.17 -7.83
CA ALA A 246 -24.66 49.46 -6.44
C ALA A 246 -24.93 48.30 -5.47
N THR A 247 -24.03 47.88 -4.57
CA THR A 247 -22.80 48.50 -4.07
C THR A 247 -22.08 47.46 -3.20
N ASP A 248 -20.77 47.42 -3.31
CA ASP A 248 -19.85 47.01 -2.23
C ASP A 248 -19.86 48.11 -1.14
N PRO A 249 -19.78 47.76 0.14
CA PRO A 249 -18.83 48.49 0.99
C PRO A 249 -18.05 47.57 1.94
N GLN A 250 -16.76 47.47 1.66
CA GLN A 250 -15.62 47.73 2.55
C GLN A 250 -15.86 48.17 4.01
N LEU A 251 -14.86 47.79 4.85
CA LEU A 251 -14.46 48.26 6.21
C LEU A 251 -14.95 47.34 7.36
N ARG A 252 -14.14 46.92 8.35
CA ARG A 252 -13.07 47.63 9.07
C ARG A 252 -12.26 46.69 10.00
N ASN A 253 -11.00 47.06 10.17
CA ASN A 253 -9.99 46.70 11.19
C ASN A 253 -10.48 46.31 12.61
N ALA A 254 -9.74 45.44 13.31
CA ALA A 254 -8.88 45.82 14.47
C ALA A 254 -8.25 44.61 15.22
N ASP A 255 -6.91 44.67 15.31
CA ASP A 255 -6.01 44.44 16.45
C ASP A 255 -6.08 43.22 17.41
N ALA A 256 -4.92 42.52 17.41
CA ALA A 256 -4.03 42.19 18.53
C ALA A 256 -4.59 42.02 19.96
N HIS A 257 -4.39 40.82 20.51
CA HIS A 257 -4.03 40.67 21.93
C HIS A 257 -2.92 39.63 22.12
N LEU A 258 -1.75 40.16 22.50
CA LEU A 258 -0.67 39.47 23.21
C LEU A 258 -1.15 38.98 24.58
N GLY A 259 -0.85 37.72 24.91
CA GLY A 259 -1.23 37.08 26.16
C GLY A 259 -0.17 36.08 26.67
N LYS A 260 0.92 36.63 27.18
CA LYS A 260 1.77 36.21 28.32
C LYS A 260 2.10 34.71 28.53
N GLN A 261 3.42 34.50 28.51
CA GLN A 261 4.18 33.46 29.20
C GLN A 261 3.75 33.29 30.68
N SER A 262 3.80 32.06 31.19
CA SER A 262 4.16 31.81 32.58
C SER A 262 4.98 30.51 32.69
N THR A 263 6.22 30.70 33.14
CA THR A 263 7.12 29.74 33.76
C THR A 263 6.60 29.25 35.11
N ASN A 264 7.00 28.01 35.48
CA ASN A 264 7.38 27.49 36.82
C ASN A 264 7.49 25.96 36.65
N GLN A 265 8.66 25.29 36.58
CA GLN A 265 9.64 25.02 37.67
C GLN A 265 8.98 24.85 39.02
N TRP A 266 8.80 23.60 39.48
CA TRP A 266 9.32 22.97 40.72
C TRP A 266 9.44 21.47 40.46
#